data_AF-A0A850RIQ8-F1
#
_entry.id   AF-A0A850RIQ8-F1
#
_cell.length_a   1.000
_cell.length_b   1.000
_cell.length_c   1.000
_cell.angle_alpha   90.00
_cell.angle_beta   90.00
_cell.angle_gamma   90.00
#
_symmetry.space_group_name_H-M   'P 1'
#
loop_
_entity.id
_entity.type
_entity.pdbx_description
1 polymer ?
#
loop_
_entity_poly.entity_id
_entity_poly.type
_entity_poly.pdbx_seq_one_letter_code
_entity_poly.pdbx_strand_id
1 'polypeptide(L)'
;MITPAQETSLPETTAPALAIQAGLLDSVETPPAPIPELRITCDDCAAACCKLEVVCLTETGVPRHFTTRDAWGAITMDRLDDGWCAALDRDTLLCRIYDRRPLLCREFEMGGPDCLAEREAAWHNS
;
A
#
# COMPACT_ATOMS: atom_id res chain seq x y z
N MET A 1 29.84 67.23 6.59
CA MET A 1 29.27 66.16 5.76
C MET A 1 27.90 65.84 6.36
N ILE A 2 26.90 66.71 6.11
CA ILE A 2 25.91 66.68 5.00
C ILE A 2 24.88 65.54 5.20
N THR A 3 23.77 65.95 5.83
CA THR A 3 22.34 65.65 5.61
C THR A 3 21.80 64.19 5.65
N PRO A 4 20.69 63.93 6.39
CA PRO A 4 19.95 62.66 6.35
C PRO A 4 19.22 62.48 5.02
N ALA A 5 19.27 61.28 4.45
CA ALA A 5 18.49 60.91 3.27
C ALA A 5 17.03 60.69 3.69
N GLN A 6 16.15 61.54 3.19
CA GLN A 6 14.71 61.43 3.33
C GLN A 6 14.16 60.34 2.41
N GLU A 7 13.33 59.46 2.96
CA GLU A 7 12.44 58.58 2.20
C GLU A 7 11.54 59.42 1.30
N THR A 8 11.70 59.22 -0.01
CA THR A 8 10.84 59.84 -1.02
C THR A 8 9.79 58.82 -1.42
N SER A 9 8.58 59.08 -0.97
CA SER A 9 7.31 58.45 -1.32
C SER A 9 7.16 58.20 -2.82
N LEU A 10 6.86 56.95 -3.19
CA LEU A 10 6.39 56.57 -4.52
C LEU A 10 4.93 57.02 -4.71
N PRO A 11 4.55 57.56 -5.88
CA PRO A 11 3.18 57.99 -6.14
C PRO A 11 2.24 56.81 -6.44
N GLU A 12 1.07 56.84 -5.80
CA GLU A 12 -0.04 55.91 -6.03
C GLU A 12 -0.50 55.98 -7.50
N THR A 13 -0.31 54.87 -8.22
CA THR A 13 -0.89 54.68 -9.55
C THR A 13 -2.29 54.11 -9.39
N THR A 14 -3.27 54.96 -9.67
CA THR A 14 -4.67 54.59 -9.93
C THR A 14 -4.75 53.72 -11.17
N ALA A 15 -5.08 52.44 -11.02
CA ALA A 15 -5.54 51.59 -12.12
C ALA A 15 -7.08 51.52 -12.08
N PRO A 16 -7.79 51.77 -13.20
CA PRO A 16 -9.23 51.68 -13.22
C PRO A 16 -9.68 50.21 -13.13
N ALA A 17 -10.64 49.95 -12.24
CA ALA A 17 -11.34 48.68 -12.13
C ALA A 17 -12.20 48.47 -13.37
N LEU A 18 -11.71 47.65 -14.31
CA LEU A 18 -12.53 47.14 -15.42
C LEU A 18 -13.26 45.88 -14.93
N ALA A 19 -14.55 46.03 -14.70
CA ALA A 19 -15.46 44.97 -14.31
C ALA A 19 -15.51 43.87 -15.37
N ILE A 20 -14.97 42.69 -15.05
CA ILE A 20 -15.20 41.48 -15.83
C ILE A 20 -16.52 40.89 -15.35
N GLN A 21 -17.54 40.96 -16.21
CA GLN A 21 -18.83 40.31 -15.96
C GLN A 21 -18.63 38.80 -15.86
N ALA A 22 -19.14 38.23 -14.77
CA ALA A 22 -19.25 36.79 -14.56
C ALA A 22 -20.24 36.21 -15.57
N GLY A 23 -19.72 35.74 -16.69
CA GLY A 23 -20.44 34.87 -17.62
C GLY A 23 -20.39 33.43 -17.10
N LEU A 24 -21.57 32.90 -16.80
CA LEU A 24 -21.86 31.51 -16.47
C LEU A 24 -21.33 30.57 -17.57
N LEU A 25 -20.14 30.02 -17.37
CA LEU A 25 -19.79 28.70 -17.90
C LEU A 25 -20.42 27.67 -16.94
N ASP A 26 -21.58 27.17 -17.33
CA ASP A 26 -22.13 25.93 -16.79
C ASP A 26 -21.17 24.81 -17.22
N SER A 27 -20.11 24.62 -16.44
CA SER A 27 -19.18 23.50 -16.58
C SER A 27 -19.98 22.24 -16.28
N VAL A 28 -20.53 21.61 -17.32
CA VAL A 28 -20.86 20.20 -17.26
C VAL A 28 -19.52 19.47 -17.13
N GLU A 29 -19.10 19.31 -15.88
CA GLU A 29 -17.92 18.54 -15.50
C GLU A 29 -18.20 17.10 -15.93
N THR A 30 -17.67 16.74 -17.09
CA THR A 30 -17.73 15.37 -17.57
C THR A 30 -16.96 14.55 -16.54
N PRO A 31 -17.59 13.57 -15.86
CA PRO A 31 -16.91 12.80 -14.84
C PRO A 31 -15.69 12.12 -15.48
N PRO A 32 -14.53 12.15 -14.82
CA PRO A 32 -13.33 11.52 -15.35
C PRO A 32 -13.64 10.04 -15.64
N ALA A 33 -13.12 9.54 -16.76
CA ALA A 33 -13.23 8.13 -17.09
C ALA A 33 -12.76 7.30 -15.87
N PRO A 34 -13.46 6.20 -15.53
CA PRO A 34 -13.09 5.38 -14.39
C PRO A 34 -11.65 4.91 -14.57
N ILE A 35 -10.80 5.23 -13.60
CA ILE A 35 -9.43 4.74 -13.57
C ILE A 35 -9.54 3.22 -13.38
N PRO A 36 -8.93 2.40 -14.26
CA PRO A 36 -8.99 0.96 -14.10
C PRO A 36 -8.41 0.59 -12.74
N GLU A 37 -9.24 0.01 -11.88
CA GLU A 37 -8.77 -0.56 -10.61
C GLU A 37 -7.81 -1.69 -10.96
N LEU A 38 -6.53 -1.50 -10.63
CA LEU A 38 -5.52 -2.54 -10.79
C LEU A 38 -5.94 -3.72 -9.91
N ARG A 39 -6.33 -4.82 -10.55
CA ARG A 39 -6.71 -6.04 -9.86
C ARG A 39 -5.45 -6.68 -9.28
N ILE A 40 -5.21 -6.45 -7.99
CA ILE A 40 -4.11 -7.08 -7.26
C ILE A 40 -4.48 -8.54 -6.97
N THR A 41 -3.67 -9.48 -7.47
CA THR A 41 -3.79 -10.90 -7.13
C THR A 41 -2.46 -11.50 -6.67
N CYS A 42 -2.50 -12.72 -6.14
CA CYS A 42 -1.30 -13.48 -5.80
C CYS A 42 -0.56 -14.01 -7.02
N ASP A 43 -1.22 -14.14 -8.17
CA ASP A 43 -0.64 -14.73 -9.40
C ASP A 43 0.55 -13.92 -9.93
N ASP A 44 0.50 -12.60 -9.76
CA ASP A 44 1.58 -11.66 -10.11
C ASP A 44 2.32 -11.14 -8.87
N CYS A 45 2.40 -11.94 -7.80
CA CYS A 45 3.05 -11.57 -6.55
C CYS A 45 4.38 -12.31 -6.37
N ALA A 46 5.40 -11.62 -5.86
CA ALA A 46 6.64 -12.24 -5.40
C ALA A 46 6.48 -12.98 -4.04
N ALA A 47 5.30 -13.56 -3.79
CA ALA A 47 4.89 -14.17 -2.53
C ALA A 47 5.17 -13.30 -1.28
N ALA A 48 4.90 -12.00 -1.37
CA ALA A 48 5.30 -11.00 -0.36
C ALA A 48 4.82 -11.37 1.06
N CYS A 49 3.52 -11.60 1.26
CA CYS A 49 2.96 -11.95 2.56
C CYS A 49 3.41 -13.34 3.08
N CYS A 50 3.94 -14.21 2.23
CA CYS A 50 4.47 -15.52 2.64
C CYS A 50 5.84 -15.42 3.33
N LYS A 51 6.47 -14.23 3.36
CA LYS A 51 7.68 -13.96 4.15
C LYS A 51 7.38 -13.55 5.60
N LEU A 52 6.13 -13.18 5.87
CA LEU A 52 5.71 -12.70 7.18
C LEU A 52 5.63 -13.85 8.19
N GLU A 53 5.92 -13.52 9.44
CA GLU A 53 5.64 -14.44 10.55
C GLU A 53 4.16 -14.42 10.87
N VAL A 54 3.53 -15.60 10.93
CA VAL A 54 2.08 -15.72 11.09
C VAL A 54 1.77 -16.72 12.20
N VAL A 55 1.02 -16.26 13.20
CA VAL A 55 0.48 -17.11 14.26
C VAL A 55 -0.79 -17.82 13.75
N CYS A 56 -0.87 -19.12 13.99
CA CYS A 56 -2.07 -19.92 13.76
C CYS A 56 -3.02 -19.78 14.95
N LEU A 57 -3.78 -18.68 15.01
CA LEU A 57 -4.68 -18.34 16.12
C LEU A 57 -5.78 -19.38 16.38
N THR A 58 -6.19 -20.13 15.35
CA THR A 58 -7.27 -21.12 15.42
C THR A 58 -6.90 -22.40 14.68
N GLU A 59 -7.56 -23.50 15.02
CA GLU A 59 -7.47 -24.77 14.28
C GLU A 59 -8.25 -24.70 12.96
N THR A 60 -7.77 -23.83 12.06
CA THR A 60 -8.26 -23.66 10.68
C THR A 60 -8.02 -24.88 9.78
N GLY A 61 -7.34 -25.91 10.28
CA GLY A 61 -6.96 -27.10 9.53
C GLY A 61 -5.61 -26.99 8.82
N VAL A 62 -4.76 -26.01 9.19
CA VAL A 62 -3.38 -25.93 8.68
C VAL A 62 -2.67 -27.27 8.97
N PRO A 63 -2.12 -27.95 7.95
CA PRO A 63 -1.39 -29.19 8.16
C PRO A 63 -0.19 -29.01 9.09
N ARG A 64 -0.01 -29.91 10.05
CA ARG A 64 1.03 -29.81 11.10
C ARG A 64 2.46 -29.70 10.54
N HIS A 65 2.72 -30.27 9.37
CA HIS A 65 4.05 -30.20 8.74
C HIS A 65 4.37 -28.83 8.10
N PHE A 66 3.41 -27.89 8.07
CA PHE A 66 3.65 -26.50 7.70
C PHE A 66 3.70 -25.55 8.90
N THR A 67 3.70 -26.09 10.12
CA THR A 67 3.64 -25.30 11.35
C THR A 67 4.77 -25.67 12.28
N THR A 68 5.20 -24.70 13.09
CA THR A 68 6.15 -24.88 14.18
C THR A 68 5.61 -24.27 15.46
N ARG A 69 6.32 -24.48 16.56
CA ARG A 69 6.00 -23.87 17.85
C ARG A 69 7.09 -22.85 18.19
N ASP A 70 6.68 -21.62 18.50
CA ASP A 70 7.62 -20.57 18.90
C ASP A 70 8.10 -20.72 20.35
N ALA A 71 8.96 -19.80 20.79
CA ALA A 71 9.54 -19.79 22.13
C ALA A 71 8.51 -19.62 23.26
N TRP A 72 7.33 -19.06 22.97
CA TRP A 72 6.25 -18.83 23.93
C TRP A 72 5.17 -19.90 23.87
N GLY A 73 5.34 -20.89 23.00
CA GLY A 73 4.42 -21.98 22.82
C GLY A 73 3.26 -21.67 21.86
N ALA A 74 3.27 -20.57 21.12
CA ALA A 74 2.28 -20.37 20.07
C ALA A 74 2.59 -21.26 18.86
N ILE A 75 1.53 -21.68 18.15
CA ILE A 75 1.69 -22.35 16.86
C ILE A 75 1.79 -21.29 15.78
N THR A 76 2.85 -21.35 14.98
CA THR A 76 3.11 -20.42 13.88
C THR A 76 3.28 -21.18 12.57
N MET A 77 3.12 -20.48 11.46
CA MET A 77 3.58 -20.99 10.16
C MET A 77 5.08 -21.21 10.22
N ASP A 78 5.53 -22.39 9.83
CA ASP A 78 6.95 -22.69 9.76
C ASP A 78 7.60 -21.88 8.63
N ARG A 79 8.74 -21.25 8.92
CA ARG A 79 9.50 -20.43 7.97
C ARG A 79 10.81 -21.13 7.70
N LEU A 80 11.05 -21.43 6.42
CA LEU A 80 12.23 -22.16 5.98
C LEU A 80 13.43 -21.22 5.83
N ASP A 81 14.60 -21.78 5.55
CA ASP A 81 15.86 -21.04 5.44
C ASP A 81 15.87 -19.98 4.32
N ASP A 82 14.97 -20.10 3.34
CA ASP A 82 14.77 -19.12 2.27
C ASP A 82 13.91 -17.92 2.69
N GLY A 83 13.45 -17.89 3.94
CA GLY A 83 12.65 -16.82 4.51
C GLY A 83 11.17 -16.86 4.13
N TRP A 84 10.72 -17.87 3.37
CA TRP A 84 9.32 -18.06 3.05
C TRP A 84 8.68 -19.14 3.91
N CYS A 85 7.36 -19.05 4.09
CA CYS A 85 6.60 -20.07 4.79
C CYS A 85 6.69 -21.43 4.08
N ALA A 86 6.60 -22.50 4.86
CA ALA A 86 6.75 -23.88 4.38
C ALA A 86 5.65 -24.29 3.38
N ALA A 87 4.51 -23.61 3.35
CA ALA A 87 3.40 -23.93 2.46
C ALA A 87 3.48 -23.29 1.06
N LEU A 88 4.42 -22.36 0.84
CA LEU A 88 4.58 -21.67 -0.44
C LEU A 88 5.15 -22.62 -1.52
N ASP A 89 4.56 -22.58 -2.71
CA ASP A 89 5.16 -23.16 -3.91
C ASP A 89 6.24 -22.23 -4.49
N ARG A 90 7.45 -22.76 -4.66
CA ARG A 90 8.60 -21.98 -5.14
C ARG A 90 8.56 -21.78 -6.65
N ASP A 91 7.87 -22.66 -7.38
CA ASP A 91 7.79 -22.57 -8.84
C ASP A 91 6.71 -21.56 -9.28
N THR A 92 5.58 -21.55 -8.56
CA THR A 92 4.42 -20.71 -8.90
C THR A 92 4.27 -19.47 -8.02
N LEU A 93 4.97 -19.41 -6.88
CA LEU A 93 4.81 -18.38 -5.84
C LEU A 93 3.38 -18.28 -5.27
N LEU A 94 2.59 -19.34 -5.45
CA LEU A 94 1.24 -19.48 -4.89
C LEU A 94 1.24 -20.33 -3.63
N CYS A 95 0.31 -20.05 -2.72
CA CYS A 95 0.13 -20.86 -1.52
C CYS A 95 -0.47 -22.23 -1.89
N ARG A 96 0.12 -23.34 -1.44
CA ARG A 96 -0.43 -24.68 -1.72
C ARG A 96 -1.64 -25.06 -0.86
N ILE A 97 -1.98 -24.23 0.13
CA ILE A 97 -3.00 -24.54 1.14
C ILE A 97 -4.09 -23.48 1.24
N TYR A 98 -4.47 -22.78 0.14
CA TYR A 98 -5.45 -21.69 0.16
C TYR A 98 -6.69 -21.95 1.02
N ASP A 99 -7.28 -23.15 0.92
CA ASP A 99 -8.48 -23.57 1.66
C ASP A 99 -8.24 -23.78 3.16
N ARG A 100 -7.00 -24.11 3.53
CA ARG A 100 -6.57 -24.43 4.91
C ARG A 100 -5.59 -23.40 5.46
N ARG A 101 -5.55 -22.19 4.88
CA ARG A 101 -4.69 -21.10 5.37
C ARG A 101 -5.06 -20.74 6.81
N PRO A 102 -4.08 -20.31 7.64
CA PRO A 102 -4.37 -19.76 8.94
C PRO A 102 -5.26 -18.51 8.81
N LEU A 103 -6.01 -18.19 9.87
CA LEU A 103 -6.98 -17.09 9.88
C LEU A 103 -6.35 -15.77 9.43
N LEU A 104 -5.17 -15.44 9.96
CA LEU A 104 -4.46 -14.20 9.61
C LEU A 104 -4.13 -14.12 8.11
N CYS A 105 -3.76 -15.23 7.46
CA CYS A 105 -3.52 -15.21 6.00
C CYS A 105 -4.81 -15.09 5.17
N ARG A 106 -5.98 -15.39 5.74
CA ARG A 106 -7.29 -15.26 5.08
C ARG A 106 -7.86 -13.85 5.23
N GLU A 107 -7.66 -13.24 6.39
CA GLU A 107 -8.12 -11.89 6.71
C GLU A 107 -7.19 -10.80 6.17
N PHE A 108 -5.95 -11.16 5.82
CA PHE A 108 -5.03 -10.25 5.15
C PHE A 108 -5.62 -9.75 3.82
N GLU A 109 -5.92 -8.45 3.76
CA GLU A 109 -6.63 -7.84 2.66
C GLU A 109 -5.75 -7.75 1.41
N MET A 110 -6.09 -8.55 0.40
CA MET A 110 -5.40 -8.54 -0.90
C MET A 110 -5.64 -7.21 -1.61
N GLY A 111 -4.57 -6.49 -1.92
CA GLY A 111 -4.64 -5.14 -2.47
C GLY A 111 -4.89 -4.03 -1.44
N GLY A 112 -5.07 -4.39 -0.16
CA GLY A 112 -5.13 -3.43 0.93
C GLY A 112 -3.77 -2.78 1.21
N PRO A 113 -3.72 -1.75 2.09
CA PRO A 113 -2.50 -0.99 2.40
C PRO A 113 -1.31 -1.88 2.79
N ASP A 114 -1.54 -2.86 3.66
CA ASP A 114 -0.50 -3.79 4.11
C ASP A 114 0.00 -4.68 2.97
N CYS A 115 -0.91 -5.17 2.11
CA CYS A 115 -0.51 -5.96 0.95
C CYS A 115 0.38 -5.17 -0.01
N LEU A 116 0.06 -3.89 -0.23
CA LEU A 116 0.83 -3.01 -1.10
C LEU A 116 2.20 -2.68 -0.49
N ALA A 117 2.26 -2.37 0.80
CA ALA A 117 3.51 -2.12 1.51
C ALA A 117 4.46 -3.32 1.45
N GLU A 118 3.94 -4.53 1.69
CA GLU A 118 4.76 -5.74 1.62
C GLU A 118 5.22 -6.07 0.19
N ARG A 119 4.37 -5.80 -0.81
CA ARG A 119 4.75 -5.94 -2.22
C ARG A 119 5.89 -4.99 -2.58
N GLU A 120 5.82 -3.73 -2.16
CA GLU A 120 6.88 -2.74 -2.37
C GLU A 120 8.18 -3.16 -1.68
N ALA A 121 8.12 -3.58 -0.42
CA ALA A 121 9.28 -4.08 0.33
C ALA A 121 9.93 -5.30 -0.33
N ALA A 122 9.13 -6.23 -0.86
CA ALA A 122 9.63 -7.41 -1.55
C ALA A 122 10.39 -7.07 -2.86
N TRP A 123 10.05 -5.95 -3.51
CA TRP A 123 10.69 -5.53 -4.76
C TRP A 123 12.07 -4.89 -4.54
N HIS A 124 12.27 -4.22 -3.40
CA HIS A 124 13.54 -3.56 -3.08
C HIS A 124 14.66 -4.50 -2.63
N ASN A 125 14.34 -5.78 -2.39
CA ASN A 125 15.29 -6.80 -1.95
C ASN A 125 15.55 -7.86 -3.03
N SER A 126 15.39 -7.49 -4.32
CA SER A 126 15.68 -8.31 -5.51
C SER A 126 16.81 -7.68 -6.34
#